data_AF-A0A9X1KG65-F1
#
_entry.id   AF-A0A9X1KG65-F1
#
_cell.length_a   1.000
_cell.length_b   1.000
_cell.length_c   1.000
_cell.angle_alpha   90.00
_cell.angle_beta   90.00
_cell.angle_gamma   90.00
#
_symmetry.space_group_name_H-M   'P 1'
#
loop_
_entity.id
_entity.type
_entity.pdbx_description
1 polymer ?
#
loop_
_entity_poly.entity_id
_entity_poly.type
_entity_poly.pdbx_seq_one_letter_code
_entity_poly.pdbx_strand_id
1 'polypeptide(L)'
;MSTDAPVNSPIKPESTFGRRMRNFLIVIVAIALSLALFLGLRTQTDSVSLTQLDQDSTPLEVALTNNQPTLVEFYADWCTVCQKMAPDMALLKQQYADKLNFVMLNVDNTKWLPEMLKYRVDGIPHFVFLGKQGEAVAEAIGDIPRSVMSSNLEALIGGSALPYAQASGQTSKFSAPISADGNQDDPRSHGNQVVN
;
A
#
# COMPACT_ATOMS: atom_id res chain seq x y z
N MET A 1 59.76 41.99 -48.21
CA MET A 1 58.32 41.72 -48.36
C MET A 1 58.10 40.28 -47.94
N SER A 2 57.32 40.08 -46.89
CA SER A 2 57.04 38.84 -46.18
C SER A 2 56.46 37.73 -47.05
N THR A 3 56.78 36.47 -46.72
CA THR A 3 55.79 35.38 -46.58
C THR A 3 56.44 34.18 -45.88
N ASP A 4 56.14 34.00 -44.59
CA ASP A 4 56.31 32.73 -43.90
C ASP A 4 55.28 31.73 -44.47
N ALA A 5 55.76 30.60 -45.00
CA ALA A 5 54.91 29.50 -45.44
C ALA A 5 54.63 28.55 -44.25
N PRO A 6 53.41 27.99 -44.14
CA PRO A 6 53.02 27.19 -42.98
C PRO A 6 53.72 25.83 -42.99
N VAL A 7 54.36 25.48 -41.88
CA VAL A 7 54.89 24.14 -41.61
C VAL A 7 53.71 23.18 -41.46
N ASN A 8 53.45 22.42 -42.52
CA ASN A 8 52.46 21.36 -42.50
C ASN A 8 53.10 20.12 -41.87
N SER A 9 52.70 19.81 -40.63
CA SER A 9 53.17 18.60 -39.93
C SER A 9 52.62 17.35 -40.63
N PRO A 10 53.42 16.31 -40.88
CA PRO A 10 52.94 15.09 -41.49
C PRO A 10 51.94 14.41 -40.56
N ILE A 11 50.67 14.35 -40.98
CA ILE A 11 49.62 13.58 -40.31
C ILE A 11 50.03 12.11 -40.45
N LYS A 12 50.51 11.53 -39.35
CA LYS A 12 50.91 10.13 -39.27
C LYS A 12 49.71 9.25 -39.68
N PRO A 13 49.83 8.36 -40.67
CA PRO A 13 48.71 7.52 -41.09
C PRO A 13 48.31 6.62 -39.92
N GLU A 14 47.10 6.83 -39.39
CA GLU A 14 46.52 5.94 -38.37
C GLU A 14 46.47 4.54 -38.97
N SER A 15 47.13 3.56 -38.33
CA SER A 15 47.14 2.20 -38.82
C SER A 15 45.69 1.68 -38.86
N THR A 16 45.34 0.95 -39.92
CA THR A 16 44.01 0.34 -40.09
C THR A 16 43.62 -0.50 -38.87
N PHE A 17 44.62 -1.06 -38.18
CA PHE A 17 44.51 -1.77 -36.91
C PHE A 17 44.03 -0.88 -35.75
N GLY A 18 44.59 0.32 -35.58
CA GLY A 18 44.17 1.28 -34.55
C GLY A 18 42.73 1.75 -34.74
N ARG A 19 42.31 1.98 -35.99
CA ARG A 19 40.93 2.36 -36.31
C ARG A 19 39.93 1.24 -36.02
N ARG A 20 40.29 -0.01 -36.33
CA ARG A 20 39.46 -1.19 -36.01
C ARG A 20 39.36 -1.39 -34.50
N MET A 21 40.47 -1.28 -33.76
CA MET A 21 40.49 -1.41 -32.31
C MET A 21 39.61 -0.34 -31.62
N ARG A 22 39.72 0.92 -32.05
CA ARG A 22 38.85 2.01 -31.56
C ARG A 22 37.37 1.69 -31.80
N ASN A 23 37.02 1.23 -32.99
CA ASN A 23 35.63 0.87 -33.30
C ASN A 23 35.13 -0.30 -32.45
N PHE A 24 35.95 -1.34 -32.23
CA PHE A 24 35.59 -2.45 -31.34
C PHE A 24 35.36 -2.00 -29.89
N LEU A 25 36.21 -1.12 -29.36
CA LEU A 25 36.03 -0.58 -28.01
C LEU A 25 34.74 0.24 -27.89
N ILE A 26 34.41 1.05 -28.89
CA ILE A 26 33.15 1.82 -28.92
C ILE A 26 31.94 0.88 -28.88
N VAL A 27 31.96 -0.20 -29.66
CA VAL A 27 30.87 -1.19 -29.68
C VAL A 27 30.72 -1.90 -28.33
N ILE A 28 31.83 -2.31 -27.71
CA ILE A 28 31.79 -2.96 -26.39
C ILE A 28 31.22 -2.02 -25.33
N VAL A 29 31.66 -0.76 -25.31
CA VAL A 29 31.17 0.24 -24.36
C VAL A 29 29.68 0.53 -24.60
N ALA A 30 29.24 0.63 -25.86
CA ALA A 30 27.84 0.80 -26.19
C ALA A 30 26.98 -0.38 -25.71
N ILE A 31 27.41 -1.63 -25.94
CA ILE A 31 26.71 -2.82 -25.47
C ILE A 31 26.64 -2.86 -23.94
N ALA A 32 27.75 -2.57 -23.26
CA ALA A 32 27.80 -2.56 -21.80
C ALA A 32 26.87 -1.49 -21.20
N LEU A 33 26.85 -0.28 -21.79
CA LEU A 33 25.93 0.80 -21.39
C LEU A 33 24.47 0.43 -21.68
N SER A 34 24.17 -0.17 -22.82
CA SER A 34 22.82 -0.65 -23.14
C SER A 34 22.34 -1.73 -22.18
N LEU A 35 23.21 -2.67 -21.80
CA LEU A 35 22.89 -3.71 -20.81
C LEU A 35 22.70 -3.11 -19.41
N ALA A 36 23.58 -2.20 -18.98
CA ALA A 36 23.45 -1.51 -17.70
C ALA A 36 22.17 -0.67 -17.63
N LEU A 37 21.83 0.04 -18.71
CA LEU A 37 20.59 0.79 -18.82
C LEU A 37 19.38 -0.15 -18.82
N PHE A 38 19.42 -1.26 -19.57
CA PHE A 38 18.33 -2.23 -19.60
C PHE A 38 18.09 -2.88 -18.24
N LEU A 39 19.15 -3.25 -17.52
CA LEU A 39 19.06 -3.82 -16.17
C LEU A 39 18.64 -2.76 -15.13
N GLY A 40 19.12 -1.51 -15.25
CA GLY A 40 18.71 -0.40 -14.37
C GLY A 40 17.28 0.10 -14.60
N LEU A 41 16.75 -0.05 -15.83
CA LEU A 41 15.34 0.24 -16.13
C LEU A 41 14.40 -0.87 -15.62
N ARG A 42 14.89 -2.10 -15.45
CA ARG A 42 14.12 -3.23 -14.88
C ARG A 42 13.81 -3.08 -13.39
N THR A 43 14.46 -2.14 -12.70
CA THR A 43 14.17 -1.84 -11.28
C THR A 43 13.12 -0.73 -11.11
N GLN A 44 12.40 -0.35 -12.17
CA GLN A 44 11.22 0.50 -12.01
C GLN A 44 10.12 -0.34 -11.37
N THR A 45 9.84 -0.06 -10.09
CA THR A 45 8.69 -0.56 -9.34
C THR A 45 7.43 -0.41 -10.17
N ASP A 46 6.81 -1.53 -10.53
CA ASP A 46 5.45 -1.55 -11.04
C ASP A 46 4.56 -0.81 -10.04
N SER A 47 3.89 0.26 -10.49
CA SER A 47 2.90 0.95 -9.66
C SER A 47 1.76 -0.02 -9.40
N VAL A 48 1.72 -0.59 -8.18
CA VAL A 48 0.71 -1.56 -7.79
C VAL A 48 -0.65 -0.86 -7.76
N SER A 49 -1.57 -1.27 -8.64
CA SER A 49 -2.95 -0.76 -8.64
C SER A 49 -3.83 -1.57 -7.69
N LEU A 50 -4.85 -0.92 -7.13
CA LEU A 50 -5.82 -1.58 -6.24
C LEU A 50 -6.57 -2.71 -6.97
N THR A 51 -6.93 -2.49 -8.24
CA THR A 51 -7.55 -3.52 -9.08
C THR A 51 -6.67 -4.77 -9.24
N GLN A 52 -5.35 -4.59 -9.41
CA GLN A 52 -4.43 -5.73 -9.54
C GLN A 52 -4.31 -6.49 -8.20
N LEU A 53 -4.19 -5.77 -7.09
CA LEU A 53 -4.14 -6.41 -5.77
C LEU A 53 -5.41 -7.18 -5.43
N ASP A 54 -6.57 -6.65 -5.82
CA ASP A 54 -7.87 -7.30 -5.65
C ASP A 54 -7.97 -8.58 -6.48
N GLN A 55 -7.56 -8.53 -7.76
CA GLN A 55 -7.50 -9.70 -8.63
C GLN A 55 -6.55 -10.79 -8.11
N ASP A 56 -5.43 -10.38 -7.51
CA ASP A 56 -4.47 -11.30 -6.92
C ASP A 56 -4.88 -11.77 -5.51
N SER A 57 -5.93 -11.18 -4.91
CA SER A 57 -6.42 -11.49 -3.56
C SER A 57 -7.06 -12.88 -3.48
N THR A 58 -7.02 -13.46 -2.28
CA THR A 58 -7.69 -14.74 -2.02
C THR A 58 -9.20 -14.51 -2.11
N PRO A 59 -9.96 -15.34 -2.86
CA PRO A 59 -11.42 -15.26 -2.83
C PRO A 59 -11.95 -15.48 -1.42
N LEU A 60 -12.91 -14.67 -0.99
CA LEU A 60 -13.46 -14.71 0.37
C LEU A 60 -13.95 -16.11 0.75
N GLU A 61 -14.61 -16.81 -0.17
CA GLU A 61 -15.17 -18.14 0.07
C GLU A 61 -14.08 -19.19 0.35
N VAL A 62 -12.90 -19.03 -0.28
CA VAL A 62 -11.72 -19.88 -0.02
C VAL A 62 -11.10 -19.51 1.33
N ALA A 63 -10.97 -18.22 1.63
CA ALA A 63 -10.37 -17.74 2.87
C ALA A 63 -11.17 -18.19 4.11
N LEU A 64 -12.50 -18.25 4.00
CA LEU A 64 -13.39 -18.71 5.09
C LEU A 64 -13.38 -20.22 5.32
N THR A 65 -12.80 -21.02 4.42
CA THR A 65 -12.87 -22.49 4.49
C THR A 65 -11.51 -23.18 4.58
N ASN A 66 -10.40 -22.47 4.33
CA ASN A 66 -9.06 -23.05 4.30
C ASN A 66 -8.32 -23.08 5.65
N ASN A 67 -8.99 -22.69 6.76
CA ASN A 67 -8.45 -22.67 8.13
C ASN A 67 -7.17 -21.82 8.32
N GLN A 68 -6.93 -20.84 7.44
CA GLN A 68 -5.87 -19.85 7.62
C GLN A 68 -6.43 -18.55 8.21
N PRO A 69 -5.67 -17.83 9.04
CA PRO A 69 -6.05 -16.49 9.44
C PRO A 69 -6.17 -15.61 8.20
N THR A 70 -7.04 -14.60 8.25
CA THR A 70 -7.37 -13.79 7.08
C THR A 70 -7.37 -12.31 7.43
N LEU A 71 -6.70 -11.50 6.62
CA LEU A 71 -6.92 -10.07 6.58
C LEU A 71 -7.89 -9.74 5.44
N VAL A 72 -9.01 -9.11 5.76
CA VAL A 72 -9.94 -8.56 4.77
C VAL A 72 -9.77 -7.05 4.72
N GLU A 73 -9.53 -6.49 3.54
CA GLU A 73 -9.49 -5.06 3.28
C GLU A 73 -10.70 -4.64 2.44
N PHE A 74 -11.55 -3.77 2.98
CA PHE A 74 -12.56 -3.07 2.21
C PHE A 74 -11.96 -1.78 1.65
N TYR A 75 -12.08 -1.60 0.34
CA TYR A 75 -11.46 -0.51 -0.39
C TYR A 75 -12.38 0.02 -1.50
N ALA A 76 -11.96 1.09 -2.18
CA ALA A 76 -12.55 1.53 -3.45
C ALA A 76 -11.48 2.11 -4.37
N ASP A 77 -11.72 2.11 -5.69
CA ASP A 77 -10.77 2.67 -6.65
C ASP A 77 -10.58 4.19 -6.48
N TRP A 78 -11.61 4.89 -5.99
CA TRP A 78 -11.55 6.33 -5.70
C TRP A 78 -10.89 6.68 -4.35
N CYS A 79 -10.55 5.69 -3.54
CA CYS A 79 -9.98 5.88 -2.21
C CYS A 79 -8.48 6.21 -2.29
N THR A 80 -8.12 7.49 -2.14
CA THR A 80 -6.71 7.94 -2.18
C THR A 80 -5.85 7.30 -1.09
N VAL A 81 -6.39 7.09 0.11
CA VAL A 81 -5.63 6.46 1.22
C VAL A 81 -5.35 4.99 0.90
N CYS A 82 -6.32 4.27 0.35
CA CYS A 82 -6.14 2.89 -0.10
C CYS A 82 -5.03 2.80 -1.17
N GLN A 83 -5.07 3.70 -2.17
CA GLN A 83 -4.02 3.78 -3.21
C GLN A 83 -2.64 4.04 -2.62
N LYS A 84 -2.53 4.93 -1.63
CA LYS A 84 -1.28 5.22 -0.93
C LYS A 84 -0.73 3.99 -0.21
N MET A 85 -1.59 3.17 0.39
CA MET A 85 -1.21 1.97 1.13
C MET A 85 -0.92 0.75 0.23
N ALA A 86 -1.39 0.75 -1.02
CA ALA A 86 -1.26 -0.37 -1.95
C ALA A 86 0.17 -0.96 -2.05
N PRO A 87 1.26 -0.16 -2.15
CA PRO A 87 2.61 -0.72 -2.20
C PRO A 87 3.02 -1.46 -0.92
N ASP A 88 2.63 -0.93 0.24
CA ASP A 88 2.91 -1.57 1.54
C ASP A 88 2.10 -2.88 1.69
N MET A 89 0.83 -2.87 1.26
CA MET A 89 -0.03 -4.05 1.26
C MET A 89 0.51 -5.15 0.31
N ALA A 90 1.03 -4.77 -0.85
CA ALA A 90 1.67 -5.70 -1.79
C ALA A 90 2.87 -6.41 -1.15
N LEU A 91 3.73 -5.65 -0.46
CA LEU A 91 4.91 -6.19 0.23
C LEU A 91 4.51 -7.12 1.38
N LEU A 92 3.51 -6.74 2.18
CA LEU A 92 2.99 -7.59 3.25
C LEU A 92 2.40 -8.88 2.71
N LYS A 93 1.61 -8.80 1.63
CA LYS A 93 1.08 -9.97 0.94
C LYS A 93 2.21 -10.89 0.48
N GLN A 94 3.24 -10.35 -0.17
CA GLN A 94 4.39 -11.14 -0.61
C GLN A 94 5.12 -11.81 0.58
N GLN A 95 5.25 -11.11 1.71
CA GLN A 95 5.94 -11.62 2.90
C GLN A 95 5.15 -12.71 3.63
N TYR A 96 3.81 -12.66 3.57
CA TYR A 96 2.93 -13.47 4.42
C TYR A 96 1.95 -14.39 3.67
N ALA A 97 1.97 -14.44 2.33
CA ALA A 97 1.03 -15.20 1.51
C ALA A 97 0.89 -16.69 1.89
N ASP A 98 1.96 -17.31 2.39
CA ASP A 98 1.94 -18.73 2.79
C ASP A 98 1.37 -18.97 4.20
N LYS A 99 1.08 -17.90 4.96
CA LYS A 99 0.74 -17.96 6.39
C LYS A 99 -0.62 -17.36 6.72
N LEU A 100 -1.13 -16.44 5.90
CA LEU A 100 -2.44 -15.83 6.05
C LEU A 100 -3.03 -15.43 4.70
N ASN A 101 -4.36 -15.43 4.60
CA ASN A 101 -5.06 -14.97 3.41
C ASN A 101 -5.15 -13.45 3.40
N PHE A 102 -4.97 -12.85 2.23
CA PHE A 102 -5.29 -11.44 1.98
C PHE A 102 -6.50 -11.39 1.05
N VAL A 103 -7.61 -10.86 1.54
CA VAL A 103 -8.86 -10.70 0.78
C VAL A 103 -9.09 -9.20 0.59
N MET A 104 -9.43 -8.78 -0.62
CA MET A 104 -9.89 -7.43 -0.88
C MET A 104 -11.33 -7.44 -1.34
N LEU A 105 -12.11 -6.46 -0.88
CA LEU A 105 -13.53 -6.33 -1.20
C LEU A 105 -13.80 -4.88 -1.58
N ASN A 106 -14.06 -4.64 -2.87
CA ASN A 106 -14.41 -3.32 -3.36
C ASN A 106 -15.83 -2.92 -2.90
N VAL A 107 -15.96 -1.83 -2.15
CA VAL A 107 -17.24 -1.38 -1.57
C VAL A 107 -18.25 -0.92 -2.62
N ASP A 108 -17.82 -0.57 -3.83
CA ASP A 108 -18.71 -0.23 -4.94
C ASP A 108 -19.36 -1.48 -5.56
N ASN A 109 -18.86 -2.68 -5.24
CA ASN A 109 -19.43 -3.95 -5.71
C ASN A 109 -20.53 -4.44 -4.76
N THR A 110 -21.78 -4.39 -5.23
CA THR A 110 -22.96 -4.80 -4.46
C THR A 110 -22.97 -6.26 -4.03
N LYS A 111 -22.14 -7.13 -4.63
CA LYS A 111 -21.91 -8.52 -4.16
C LYS A 111 -21.54 -8.53 -2.68
N TRP A 112 -20.76 -7.55 -2.22
CA TRP A 112 -20.19 -7.49 -0.87
C TRP A 112 -21.06 -6.77 0.15
N LEU A 113 -22.30 -6.40 -0.21
CA LEU A 113 -23.23 -5.75 0.71
C LEU A 113 -23.48 -6.58 2.00
N PRO A 114 -23.62 -7.91 1.97
CA PRO A 114 -23.76 -8.70 3.19
C PRO A 114 -22.55 -8.58 4.13
N GLU A 115 -21.33 -8.60 3.59
CA GLU A 115 -20.09 -8.45 4.34
C GLU A 115 -19.93 -7.03 4.90
N MET A 116 -20.23 -6.00 4.09
CA MET A 116 -20.20 -4.60 4.53
C MET A 116 -21.17 -4.37 5.70
N LEU A 117 -22.37 -4.96 5.65
CA LEU A 117 -23.33 -4.89 6.76
C LEU A 117 -22.86 -5.69 7.98
N LYS A 118 -22.32 -6.90 7.77
CA LYS A 118 -21.82 -7.78 8.84
C LYS A 118 -20.71 -7.13 9.66
N TYR A 119 -19.76 -6.48 8.97
CA TYR A 119 -18.60 -5.83 9.60
C TYR A 119 -18.79 -4.32 9.80
N ARG A 120 -20.01 -3.81 9.57
CA ARG A 120 -20.36 -2.38 9.76
C ARG A 120 -19.37 -1.43 9.08
N VAL A 121 -19.06 -1.70 7.82
CA VAL A 121 -18.13 -0.90 7.02
C VAL A 121 -18.74 0.48 6.75
N ASP A 122 -18.27 1.49 7.49
CA ASP A 122 -18.74 2.88 7.44
C ASP A 122 -17.63 3.87 7.01
N GLY A 123 -16.43 3.37 6.73
CA GLY A 123 -15.31 4.11 6.18
C GLY A 123 -14.31 3.19 5.48
N ILE A 124 -13.42 3.75 4.65
CA ILE A 124 -12.37 2.99 3.96
C ILE A 124 -11.00 3.69 4.04
N PRO A 125 -9.87 2.95 4.04
CA PRO A 125 -9.82 1.48 4.07
C PRO A 125 -10.31 0.92 5.43
N HIS A 126 -11.04 -0.19 5.40
CA HIS A 126 -11.49 -0.92 6.59
C HIS A 126 -10.85 -2.29 6.59
N PHE A 127 -10.16 -2.62 7.66
CA PHE A 127 -9.48 -3.89 7.84
C PHE A 127 -10.22 -4.73 8.87
N VAL A 128 -10.56 -5.97 8.49
CA VAL A 128 -11.13 -6.96 9.41
C VAL A 128 -10.14 -8.11 9.52
N PHE A 129 -9.72 -8.40 10.75
CA PHE A 129 -8.80 -9.49 11.07
C PHE A 129 -9.63 -10.69 11.50
N LEU A 130 -9.57 -11.77 10.72
CA LEU A 130 -10.27 -13.02 11.00
C LEU A 130 -9.28 -14.07 11.53
N GLY A 131 -9.69 -14.73 12.61
CA GLY A 131 -9.01 -15.92 13.11
C GLY A 131 -9.12 -17.10 12.14
N LYS A 132 -8.51 -18.23 12.50
CA LYS A 132 -8.50 -19.44 11.65
C LYS A 132 -9.89 -20.04 11.46
N GLN A 133 -10.82 -19.78 12.37
CA GLN A 133 -12.19 -20.27 12.31
C GLN A 133 -13.13 -19.27 11.60
N GLY A 134 -12.60 -18.20 11.01
CA GLY A 134 -13.34 -17.19 10.25
C GLY A 134 -14.10 -16.17 11.11
N GLU A 135 -13.87 -16.18 12.42
CA GLU A 135 -14.39 -15.21 13.38
C GLU A 135 -13.60 -13.90 13.33
N ALA A 136 -14.29 -12.76 13.38
CA ALA A 136 -13.63 -11.47 13.47
C ALA A 136 -13.05 -11.28 14.88
N VAL A 137 -11.73 -11.10 14.96
CA VAL A 137 -11.01 -10.91 16.22
C VAL A 137 -10.64 -9.45 16.48
N ALA A 138 -10.50 -8.65 15.42
CA ALA A 138 -10.28 -7.21 15.52
C ALA A 138 -10.65 -6.51 14.21
N GLU A 139 -10.78 -5.18 14.29
CA GLU A 139 -10.99 -4.31 13.13
C GLU A 139 -10.12 -3.05 13.25
N ALA A 140 -9.87 -2.39 12.12
CA ALA A 140 -9.20 -1.09 12.08
C ALA A 140 -9.66 -0.31 10.84
N ILE A 141 -9.76 1.01 10.94
CA ILE A 141 -10.20 1.88 9.84
C ILE A 141 -9.17 2.99 9.63
N GLY A 142 -8.85 3.28 8.36
CA GLY A 142 -7.96 4.38 7.96
C GLY A 142 -6.52 3.97 7.66
N ASP A 143 -5.63 4.97 7.56
CA ASP A 143 -4.21 4.77 7.24
C ASP A 143 -3.50 4.01 8.37
N ILE A 144 -2.89 2.87 8.05
CA ILE A 144 -2.13 2.05 9.00
C ILE A 144 -0.69 1.92 8.49
N PRO A 145 0.31 2.40 9.25
CA PRO A 145 1.71 2.21 8.87
C PRO A 145 2.06 0.72 8.71
N ARG A 146 2.87 0.38 7.71
CA ARG A 146 3.27 -1.02 7.42
C ARG A 146 3.80 -1.78 8.63
N SER A 147 4.58 -1.13 9.51
CA SER A 147 5.11 -1.77 10.73
C SER A 147 4.02 -2.15 11.73
N VAL A 148 3.00 -1.31 11.87
CA VAL A 148 1.83 -1.56 12.71
C VAL A 148 1.01 -2.71 12.12
N MET A 149 0.75 -2.68 10.81
CA MET A 149 0.08 -3.78 10.12
C MET A 149 0.85 -5.10 10.26
N SER A 150 2.16 -5.11 10.02
CA SER A 150 3.01 -6.31 10.21
C SER A 150 2.89 -6.88 11.61
N SER A 151 2.93 -6.03 12.64
CA SER A 151 2.82 -6.47 14.04
C SER A 151 1.47 -7.12 14.33
N ASN A 152 0.38 -6.56 13.79
CA ASN A 152 -0.95 -7.16 13.90
C ASN A 152 -1.05 -8.50 13.15
N LEU A 153 -0.46 -8.59 11.94
CA LEU A 153 -0.47 -9.83 11.16
C LEU A 153 0.36 -10.93 11.84
N GLU A 154 1.54 -10.61 12.38
CA GLU A 154 2.35 -11.56 13.15
C GLU A 154 1.59 -12.10 14.37
N ALA A 155 0.91 -11.22 15.11
CA ALA A 155 0.06 -11.62 16.23
C ALA A 155 -1.11 -12.50 15.79
N LEU A 156 -1.77 -12.15 14.68
CA LEU A 156 -2.88 -12.91 14.11
C LEU A 156 -2.44 -14.32 13.68
N ILE A 157 -1.31 -14.45 12.98
CA ILE A 157 -0.71 -15.73 12.58
C ILE A 157 -0.42 -16.59 13.82
N GLY A 158 0.09 -15.97 14.89
CA GLY A 158 0.36 -16.61 16.17
C GLY A 158 -0.87 -16.91 17.03
N GLY A 159 -2.08 -16.49 16.62
CA GLY A 159 -3.30 -16.64 17.42
C GLY A 159 -3.30 -15.85 18.72
N SER A 160 -2.53 -14.75 18.77
CA SER A 160 -2.40 -13.86 19.94
C SER A 160 -3.23 -12.59 19.76
N ALA A 161 -3.42 -11.85 20.86
CA ALA A 161 -4.11 -10.56 20.80
C ALA A 161 -3.36 -9.56 19.91
N LEU A 162 -4.08 -8.84 19.05
CA LEU A 162 -3.49 -7.86 18.14
C LEU A 162 -3.05 -6.61 18.92
N PRO A 163 -1.77 -6.19 18.81
CA PRO A 163 -1.22 -5.11 19.63
C PRO A 163 -1.80 -3.73 19.31
N TYR A 164 -2.26 -3.50 18.08
CA TYR A 164 -2.68 -2.19 17.61
C TYR A 164 -4.08 -2.15 16.98
N ALA A 165 -4.73 -3.28 16.82
CA ALA A 165 -6.14 -3.35 16.41
C ALA A 165 -7.01 -3.66 17.62
N GLN A 166 -8.17 -3.03 17.72
CA GLN A 166 -9.15 -3.27 18.78
C GLN A 166 -10.49 -3.58 18.10
N ALA A 167 -11.27 -4.50 18.68
CA ALA A 167 -12.62 -4.79 18.17
C ALA A 167 -13.60 -3.61 18.31
N SER A 168 -13.26 -2.61 19.15
CA SER A 168 -14.07 -1.40 19.38
C SER A 168 -13.16 -0.22 19.73
N GLY A 169 -13.48 0.98 19.22
CA GLY A 169 -12.76 2.20 19.59
C GLY A 169 -12.85 2.51 21.09
N GLN A 170 -11.74 2.87 21.71
CA GLN A 170 -11.74 3.35 23.09
C GLN A 170 -12.20 4.81 23.12
N THR A 171 -13.36 5.07 23.72
CA THR A 171 -13.77 6.45 23.98
C THR A 171 -12.91 6.99 25.12
N SER A 172 -12.32 8.17 24.93
CA SER A 172 -11.66 8.86 26.04
C SER A 172 -12.72 9.20 27.09
N LYS A 173 -12.46 8.85 28.36
CA LYS A 173 -13.31 9.30 29.46
C LYS A 173 -13.14 10.81 29.60
N PHE A 174 -14.10 11.57 29.09
CA PHE A 174 -14.18 13.00 29.33
C PHE A 174 -14.88 13.24 30.68
N SER A 175 -14.11 13.71 31.67
CA SER A 175 -14.69 14.31 32.87
C SER A 175 -14.86 15.80 32.61
N ALA A 176 -16.10 16.25 32.44
CA ALA A 176 -16.40 17.66 32.33
C ALA A 176 -15.96 18.39 33.62
N PRO A 177 -15.09 19.42 33.54
CA PRO A 177 -14.63 20.15 34.72
C PRO A 177 -15.71 21.05 35.34
N ILE A 178 -16.86 21.21 34.67
CA ILE A 178 -17.95 22.08 35.09
C ILE A 178 -19.25 21.28 34.99
N SER A 179 -19.91 21.06 36.11
CA SER A 179 -21.31 20.64 36.14
C SER A 179 -22.14 21.75 35.51
N ALA A 180 -23.09 21.42 34.63
CA ALA A 180 -24.03 22.42 34.15
C ALA A 180 -24.82 22.96 35.34
N ASP A 181 -24.38 24.08 35.91
CA ASP A 181 -25.22 24.90 36.76
C ASP A 181 -26.43 25.26 35.90
N GLY A 182 -27.64 25.09 36.46
CA GLY A 182 -28.93 25.27 35.79
C GLY A 182 -29.21 26.71 35.39
N ASN A 183 -28.28 27.32 34.66
CA ASN A 183 -28.43 28.64 34.10
C ASN A 183 -29.29 28.53 32.84
N GLN A 184 -30.32 29.38 32.79
CA GLN A 184 -31.37 29.34 31.79
C GLN A 184 -30.89 29.79 30.39
N ASP A 185 -29.64 30.26 30.31
CA ASP A 185 -28.95 30.71 29.10
C ASP A 185 -27.96 29.66 28.59
N ASP A 186 -28.34 28.38 28.56
CA ASP A 186 -27.56 27.38 27.81
C ASP A 186 -27.87 27.55 26.31
N PRO A 187 -26.91 27.96 25.45
CA PRO A 187 -27.13 28.08 24.01
C PRO A 187 -27.45 26.72 23.33
N ARG A 188 -27.31 25.59 24.03
CA ARG A 188 -27.78 24.26 23.58
C ARG A 188 -29.21 23.94 23.99
N SER A 189 -29.87 24.79 24.78
CA SER A 189 -31.25 24.58 25.26
C SER A 189 -32.33 24.79 24.20
N HIS A 190 -31.99 25.41 23.06
CA HIS A 190 -32.94 25.71 21.97
C HIS A 190 -33.54 24.48 21.27
N GLY A 191 -33.04 23.26 21.53
CA GLY A 191 -33.58 22.01 20.97
C GLY A 191 -34.62 21.28 21.83
N ASN A 192 -34.79 21.66 23.10
CA ASN A 192 -35.63 20.91 24.06
C ASN A 192 -37.07 21.45 24.19
N GLN A 193 -37.49 22.42 23.38
CA GLN A 193 -38.82 23.05 23.47
C GLN A 193 -39.80 22.64 22.36
N VAL A 194 -39.67 21.46 21.78
CA VAL A 194 -40.75 20.91 20.95
C VAL A 194 -41.66 20.06 21.85
N VAL A 195 -42.68 20.72 22.42
CA VAL A 195 -43.80 20.04 23.08
C VAL A 195 -45.02 20.15 22.16
N ASN A 196 -45.56 18.97 21.82
CA ASN A 196 -46.66 18.62 20.90
C ASN A 196 -46.40 18.68 19.40
#